data_AF-A0AAN8J7C0-F1
#
_entry.id   AF-A0AAN8J7C0-F1
#
_cell.length_a   1.000
_cell.length_b   1.000
_cell.length_c   1.000
_cell.angle_alpha   90.00
_cell.angle_beta   90.00
_cell.angle_gamma   90.00
#
_symmetry.space_group_name_H-M   'P 1'
#
loop_
_entity.id
_entity.type
_entity.pdbx_description
1 polymer ?
#
loop_
_entity_poly.entity_id
_entity_poly.type
_entity_poly.pdbx_seq_one_letter_code
_entity_poly.pdbx_strand_id
1 'polypeptide(L)'
;MEIIKNNKGGSKLSCEGYMYTKKSVNKTTLRWECSQRHSRLCKGSLTTDLEVQGVVLTVPHSHDPDHDCIEATKIVATMKQAAINCRAKPAQLLSDFTCKATTEVRADVVRRLVR
;
A
#
# COMPACT_ATOMS: atom_id res chain seq x y z
N MET A 1 11.69 -0.62 -2.48
CA MET A 1 10.54 -1.50 -2.10
C MET A 1 10.18 -1.21 -0.66
N GLU A 2 8.90 -1.19 -0.31
CA GLU A 2 8.47 -0.92 1.06
C GLU A 2 7.21 -1.70 1.42
N ILE A 3 7.21 -2.32 2.60
CA ILE A 3 6.05 -3.05 3.14
C ILE A 3 5.15 -2.09 3.92
N ILE A 4 3.89 -2.04 3.52
CA ILE A 4 2.85 -1.25 4.18
C ILE A 4 1.95 -2.23 4.96
N LYS A 5 2.01 -2.16 6.29
CA LYS A 5 1.20 -3.00 7.19
C LYS A 5 -0.22 -2.45 7.31
N ASN A 6 -1.21 -3.34 7.36
CA ASN A 6 -2.57 -3.00 7.75
C ASN A 6 -2.86 -3.48 9.19
N ASN A 7 -3.88 -2.91 9.83
CA ASN A 7 -4.23 -3.24 11.22
C ASN A 7 -4.87 -4.62 11.40
N LYS A 8 -5.36 -5.25 10.32
CA LYS A 8 -5.92 -6.61 10.29
C LYS A 8 -4.84 -7.68 10.04
N GLY A 9 -3.56 -7.37 10.25
CA GLY A 9 -2.42 -8.29 10.05
C GLY A 9 -2.02 -8.52 8.59
N GLY A 10 -2.73 -7.93 7.62
CA GLY A 10 -2.37 -8.01 6.20
C GLY A 10 -1.19 -7.08 5.88
N SER A 11 -0.37 -7.47 4.91
CA SER A 11 0.73 -6.65 4.39
C SER A 11 0.57 -6.39 2.90
N LYS A 12 0.84 -5.15 2.49
CA LYS A 12 0.96 -4.73 1.11
C LYS A 12 2.42 -4.42 0.80
N LEU A 13 2.81 -4.58 -0.45
CA LEU A 13 4.14 -4.20 -0.93
C LEU A 13 3.99 -3.06 -1.94
N SER A 14 4.79 -2.01 -1.79
CA SER A 14 4.93 -0.97 -2.79
C SER A 14 6.29 -1.10 -3.50
N CYS A 15 6.25 -1.12 -4.83
CA CYS A 15 7.43 -1.23 -5.69
C CYS A 15 7.14 -0.55 -7.02
N GLU A 16 8.04 0.33 -7.49
CA GLU A 16 7.98 0.96 -8.82
C GLU A 16 6.62 1.63 -9.15
N GLY A 17 5.99 2.27 -8.17
CA GLY A 17 4.69 2.92 -8.36
C GLY A 17 3.51 1.95 -8.50
N TYR A 18 3.73 0.66 -8.28
CA TYR A 18 2.70 -0.35 -8.16
C TYR A 18 2.53 -0.82 -6.72
N MET A 19 1.32 -1.27 -6.42
CA MET A 19 0.97 -1.85 -5.14
C MET A 19 0.57 -3.30 -5.32
N TYR A 20 1.06 -4.13 -4.40
CA TYR A 20 0.83 -5.56 -4.42
C TYR A 20 0.25 -6.05 -3.09
N THR A 21 -0.48 -7.15 -3.16
CA THR A 21 -0.95 -7.94 -2.02
C THR A 21 -0.22 -9.27 -1.99
N LYS A 22 0.13 -9.73 -0.80
CA LYS A 22 0.78 -11.03 -0.61
C LYS A 22 -0.16 -12.14 -1.08
N LYS A 23 0.32 -13.02 -1.97
CA LYS A 23 -0.44 -14.15 -2.50
C LYS A 23 -0.04 -15.47 -1.86
N SER A 24 1.26 -15.76 -1.82
CA SER A 24 1.76 -17.00 -1.23
C SER A 24 3.20 -16.85 -0.73
N VAL A 25 3.57 -17.74 0.19
CA VAL A 25 4.95 -17.94 0.67
C VAL A 25 5.43 -19.27 0.11
N ASN A 26 6.54 -19.25 -0.62
CA ASN A 26 7.24 -20.46 -1.03
C ASN A 26 8.48 -20.65 -0.13
N LYS A 27 9.22 -21.75 -0.32
CA LYS A 27 10.40 -22.09 0.50
C LYS A 27 11.45 -20.96 0.58
N THR A 28 11.65 -20.22 -0.52
CA THR A 28 12.71 -19.20 -0.64
C THR A 28 12.22 -17.87 -1.18
N THR A 29 10.93 -17.76 -1.54
CA THR A 29 10.40 -16.58 -2.22
C THR A 29 9.00 -16.22 -1.75
N LEU A 30 8.65 -14.95 -1.84
CA LEU A 30 7.30 -14.44 -1.62
C LEU A 30 6.68 -14.06 -2.96
N ARG A 31 5.48 -14.58 -3.23
CA ARG A 31 4.70 -14.19 -4.41
C ARG A 31 3.69 -13.11 -4.03
N TRP A 32 3.71 -12.03 -4.80
CA TRP A 32 2.86 -10.86 -4.68
C TRP A 32 2.06 -10.67 -5.97
N GLU A 33 0.80 -10.26 -5.87
CA GLU A 33 -0.02 -9.92 -7.03
C GLU A 33 -0.49 -8.48 -6.96
N CYS A 34 -0.71 -7.85 -8.12
CA CYS A 34 -1.21 -6.49 -8.19
C CYS A 34 -2.48 -6.32 -7.33
N SER A 35 -2.52 -5.27 -6.51
CA SER A 35 -3.70 -4.94 -5.70
C SER A 35 -4.93 -4.62 -6.55
N GLN A 36 -4.72 -4.22 -7.81
CA GLN A 36 -5.76 -3.90 -8.80
C GLN A 36 -6.09 -5.09 -9.70
N ARG A 37 -5.70 -6.32 -9.32
CA ARG A 37 -5.98 -7.53 -10.09
C ARG A 37 -7.47 -7.74 -10.37
N HIS A 38 -8.34 -7.49 -9.40
CA HIS A 38 -9.78 -7.64 -9.59
C HIS A 38 -10.44 -6.39 -10.17
N SER A 39 -10.00 -5.19 -9.76
CA SER A 39 -10.61 -3.93 -10.22
C SER A 39 -10.21 -3.54 -11.65
N ARG A 40 -9.00 -3.90 -12.11
CA ARG A 40 -8.48 -3.61 -13.46
C ARG A 40 -8.13 -4.86 -14.26
N LEU A 41 -8.54 -6.04 -13.80
CA LEU A 41 -8.17 -7.34 -14.40
C LEU A 41 -6.65 -7.54 -14.55
N CYS A 42 -5.85 -6.81 -13.77
CA CYS A 42 -4.41 -6.77 -13.94
C CYS A 42 -3.74 -8.10 -13.56
N LYS A 43 -2.88 -8.60 -14.44
CA LYS A 43 -2.10 -9.83 -14.19
C LYS A 43 -0.72 -9.56 -13.61
N GLY A 44 -0.31 -8.30 -13.48
CA GLY A 44 0.94 -7.87 -12.87
C GLY A 44 1.20 -8.56 -11.53
N SER A 45 2.44 -9.01 -11.35
CA SER A 45 2.85 -9.74 -10.16
C SER A 45 4.34 -9.58 -9.92
N LEU A 46 4.74 -9.73 -8.67
CA LEU A 46 6.11 -9.56 -8.24
C LEU A 46 6.48 -10.76 -7.37
N THR A 47 7.65 -11.33 -7.58
CA THR A 47 8.23 -12.35 -6.71
C THR A 47 9.49 -11.78 -6.12
N THR A 48 9.60 -11.83 -4.79
CA THR A 48 10.78 -11.38 -4.06
C THR A 48 11.40 -12.55 -3.31
N ASP A 49 12.60 -12.35 -2.78
CA ASP A 49 13.13 -13.18 -1.71
C ASP A 49 12.26 -13.07 -0.43
N LEU A 50 12.57 -13.87 0.60
CA LEU A 50 11.82 -13.89 1.86
C LEU A 50 11.94 -12.60 2.67
N GLU A 51 13.05 -11.85 2.53
CA GLU A 51 13.31 -10.60 3.24
C GLU A 51 12.79 -9.38 2.47
N VAL A 52 12.28 -9.57 1.24
CA VAL A 52 11.73 -8.51 0.38
C VAL A 52 12.78 -7.44 0.06
N GLN A 53 14.04 -7.85 -0.09
CA GLN A 53 15.16 -6.99 -0.45
C GLN A 53 15.50 -7.06 -1.94
N GLY A 54 15.29 -8.23 -2.55
CA GLY A 54 15.58 -8.53 -3.94
C GLY A 54 14.34 -8.93 -4.72
N VAL A 55 14.27 -8.45 -5.96
CA VAL A 55 13.27 -8.89 -6.94
C VAL A 55 13.80 -10.14 -7.65
N VAL A 56 13.03 -11.22 -7.59
CA VAL A 56 13.33 -12.48 -8.28
C VAL A 56 12.64 -12.53 -9.64
N LEU A 57 11.39 -12.06 -9.72
CA LEU A 57 10.60 -12.08 -10.96
C LEU A 57 9.55 -10.98 -10.98
N THR A 58 9.41 -10.30 -12.11
CA THR A 58 8.35 -9.34 -12.39
C THR A 58 7.48 -9.81 -13.56
N VAL A 59 6.17 -9.68 -13.40
CA VAL A 59 5.20 -9.81 -14.50
C VAL A 59 4.65 -8.41 -14.79
N PRO A 60 4.69 -7.95 -16.05
CA PRO A 60 4.23 -6.61 -16.43
C PRO A 60 2.80 -6.30 -16.02
N HIS A 61 2.55 -5.02 -15.80
CA HIS A 61 1.21 -4.49 -15.54
C HIS A 61 0.51 -4.10 -16.84
N SER A 62 -0.81 -4.08 -16.79
CA SER A 62 -1.71 -3.67 -17.87
C SER A 62 -2.32 -2.29 -17.62
N HIS A 63 -1.71 -1.51 -16.73
CA HIS A 63 -2.14 -0.18 -16.34
C HIS A 63 -0.93 0.60 -15.86
N ASP A 64 -1.04 1.92 -15.87
CA ASP A 64 0.02 2.81 -15.40
C ASP A 64 0.22 2.71 -13.88
N PRO A 65 1.41 3.06 -13.39
CA PRO A 65 1.67 3.24 -11.96
C PRO A 65 0.69 4.21 -11.31
N ASP A 66 0.38 4.00 -10.03
CA ASP A 66 -0.59 4.79 -9.27
C ASP A 66 0.06 5.26 -7.97
N HIS A 67 0.87 6.32 -8.10
CA HIS A 67 1.67 6.88 -7.00
C HIS A 67 0.78 7.48 -5.91
N ASP A 68 -0.29 8.17 -6.28
CA ASP A 68 -1.22 8.81 -5.36
C ASP A 68 -1.92 7.77 -4.47
N CYS A 69 -2.38 6.67 -5.07
CA CYS A 69 -3.00 5.57 -4.34
C CYS A 69 -2.02 4.93 -3.33
N ILE A 70 -0.74 4.84 -3.70
CA ILE A 70 0.31 4.31 -2.81
C ILE A 70 0.55 5.27 -1.65
N GLU A 71 0.72 6.56 -1.93
CA GLU A 71 0.93 7.58 -0.91
C GLU A 71 -0.24 7.64 0.07
N ALA A 72 -1.48 7.67 -0.44
CA ALA A 72 -2.68 7.62 0.39
C ALA A 72 -2.71 6.35 1.27
N THR A 73 -2.24 5.21 0.77
CA THR A 73 -2.13 3.98 1.58
C THR A 73 -1.14 4.14 2.72
N LYS A 74 0.02 4.72 2.45
CA LYS A 74 1.06 4.95 3.45
C LYS A 74 0.55 5.90 4.53
N ILE A 75 -0.04 7.03 4.14
CA ILE A 75 -0.64 8.01 5.06
C ILE A 75 -1.69 7.35 5.96
N VAL A 76 -2.60 6.56 5.39
CA VAL A 76 -3.62 5.85 6.19
C VAL A 76 -2.98 4.85 7.15
N ALA A 77 -1.95 4.13 6.73
CA ALA A 77 -1.24 3.18 7.58
C ALA A 77 -0.52 3.88 8.75
N THR A 78 0.18 4.98 8.48
CA THR A 78 0.89 5.76 9.51
C THR A 78 -0.09 6.44 10.46
N MET A 79 -1.19 7.02 9.96
CA MET A 79 -2.26 7.59 10.80
C MET A 79 -2.85 6.54 11.73
N LYS A 80 -3.15 5.35 11.19
CA LYS A 80 -3.70 4.24 11.99
C LYS A 80 -2.75 3.75 13.07
N GLN A 81 -1.44 3.73 12.80
CA GLN A 81 -0.42 3.42 13.81
C GLN A 81 -0.31 4.54 14.85
N ALA A 82 -0.30 5.81 14.43
CA ALA A 82 -0.23 6.96 15.34
C ALA A 82 -1.46 7.02 16.25
N ALA A 83 -2.65 6.68 15.76
CA ALA A 83 -3.89 6.65 16.53
C ALA A 83 -3.86 5.61 17.67
N ILE A 84 -3.07 4.53 17.54
CA ILE A 84 -2.88 3.56 18.64
C ILE A 84 -2.05 4.20 19.76
N ASN A 85 -1.11 5.07 19.42
CA ASN A 85 -0.13 5.63 20.34
C ASN A 85 -0.44 7.06 20.81
N CYS A 86 -1.56 7.65 20.38
CA CYS A 86 -1.90 9.05 20.65
C CYS A 86 -3.38 9.22 20.98
N ARG A 87 -3.71 10.22 21.81
CA ARG A 87 -5.08 10.63 22.13
C ARG A 87 -5.60 11.79 21.27
N ALA A 88 -4.87 12.18 20.23
CA ALA A 88 -5.28 13.23 19.31
C ALA A 88 -6.63 12.90 18.65
N LYS A 89 -7.42 13.94 18.37
CA LYS A 89 -8.70 13.75 17.69
C LYS A 89 -8.45 13.30 16.24
N PRO A 90 -9.30 12.43 15.66
CA PRO A 90 -9.13 11.95 14.29
C PRO A 90 -8.97 13.06 13.24
N ALA A 91 -9.68 14.18 13.40
CA ALA A 91 -9.57 15.32 12.50
C ALA A 91 -8.21 16.04 12.58
N GLN A 92 -7.59 16.09 13.76
CA GLN A 92 -6.25 16.66 13.93
C GLN A 92 -5.21 15.77 13.23
N LEU A 93 -5.28 14.45 13.46
CA LEU A 93 -4.42 13.49 12.77
C LEU A 93 -4.59 13.58 11.24
N LEU A 94 -5.82 13.67 10.75
CA LEU A 94 -6.06 13.82 9.31
C LEU A 94 -5.39 15.08 8.76
N SER A 95 -5.53 16.22 9.45
CA SER A 95 -4.88 17.47 9.06
C SER A 95 -3.36 17.34 9.05
N ASP A 96 -2.78 16.81 10.13
CA ASP A 96 -1.33 16.71 10.31
C ASP A 96 -0.67 15.83 9.24
N PHE A 97 -1.26 14.67 8.97
CA PHE A 97 -0.70 13.70 8.03
C PHE A 97 -0.97 14.02 6.56
N THR A 98 -1.93 14.92 6.27
CA THR A 98 -2.27 15.30 4.90
C THR A 98 -1.87 16.73 4.53
N CYS A 99 -1.28 17.49 5.45
CA CYS A 99 -0.93 18.90 5.24
C CYS A 99 -0.02 19.16 4.02
N LYS A 100 0.82 18.19 3.65
CA LYS A 100 1.74 18.27 2.50
C LYS A 100 1.30 17.43 1.30
N ALA A 101 0.21 16.69 1.41
CA ALA A 101 -0.27 15.82 0.35
C ALA A 101 -1.01 16.62 -0.74
N THR A 102 -1.03 16.11 -1.97
CA THR A 102 -1.84 16.69 -3.05
C THR A 102 -3.34 16.58 -2.74
N THR A 103 -4.16 17.27 -3.53
CA THR A 103 -5.63 17.23 -3.37
C THR A 103 -6.17 15.83 -3.65
N GLU A 104 -5.58 15.14 -4.61
CA GLU A 104 -5.92 13.79 -5.06
C GLU A 104 -5.62 12.77 -3.96
N VAL A 105 -4.43 12.84 -3.38
CA VAL A 105 -4.02 11.98 -2.25
C VAL A 105 -4.91 12.25 -1.04
N ARG A 106 -5.17 13.53 -0.71
CA ARG A 106 -6.11 13.91 0.37
C ARG A 106 -7.49 13.30 0.19
N ALA A 107 -8.06 13.41 -1.02
CA ALA A 107 -9.36 12.84 -1.32
C ALA A 107 -9.38 11.32 -1.16
N ASP A 108 -8.35 10.61 -1.62
CA ASP A 108 -8.27 9.15 -1.48
C ASP A 108 -8.10 8.71 -0.01
N VAL A 109 -7.29 9.43 0.79
CA VAL A 109 -7.15 9.19 2.24
C VAL A 109 -8.53 9.24 2.91
N VAL A 110 -9.30 10.31 2.66
CA VAL A 110 -10.64 10.47 3.26
C VAL A 110 -11.57 9.33 2.84
N ARG A 111 -11.62 8.98 1.55
CA ARG A 111 -12.48 7.87 1.05
C ARG A 111 -12.19 6.55 1.74
N ARG A 112 -10.94 6.29 2.12
CA ARG A 112 -10.50 5.05 2.78
C ARG A 112 -10.78 5.01 4.27
N LEU A 113 -10.95 6.16 4.92
CA LEU A 113 -11.26 6.23 6.35
C LEU A 113 -12.76 6.04 6.64
N VAL A 114 -13.63 6.30 5.66
CA VAL A 114 -15.10 6.18 5.79
C VAL A 114 -15.62 4.76 5.49
N ARG A 115 -14.76 3.85 5.00
CA ARG A 115 -15.09 2.44 4.72
C ARG A 115 -14.70 1.52 5.88
#